data_AF-A0A0Q8SUV9-F1
#
_entry.id   AF-A0A0Q8SUV9-F1
#
_cell.length_a   1.000
_cell.length_b   1.000
_cell.length_c   1.000
_cell.angle_alpha   90.00
_cell.angle_beta   90.00
_cell.angle_gamma   90.00
#
_symmetry.space_group_name_H-M   'P 1'
#
loop_
_entity.id
_entity.type
_entity.pdbx_description
1 polymer ?
#
loop_
_entity_poly.entity_id
_entity_poly.type
_entity_poly.pdbx_seq_one_letter_code
_entity_poly.pdbx_strand_id
1 'polypeptide(L)'
;MVAVTLSGGGARAAAFGFGVLTEMQNTVFEWNGRRTTLLDATDVVSGVSGGSIVAAYYAAHGIEGLPRFEHEFLRQNFQNSLITQALRPGNLVDLTSPWLGRTHLLARRLDELYAGKTFGDVERRPRHPQLFITATDMSLGTGFEFTWDQFALICSDLRTVPLSFAVAASSAVPLLLSPMTLKNHADQCATRPAGSHLARANAGDYRSRLYRVNEQSYLDARRKPYIHLVDGGLSDNLGVQRLLDRALAGGGLRESFSEVGIPPGSIRKLVLITVNAERDPSFNIDTSDKVPDMLQVVDSLLFGTGSRATRETQEYLRDITEQWRKTLAVSPHSGGDVFAPNAEIHVVSVNLRDSPDDVARPRLLQIPTAFSIEQHEVTDLIEAGGSVLRHSPEFRALVKSLPVYQAPQGAPQ
;
A
#
# COMPACT_ATOMS: atom_id res chain seq x y z
N MET A 1 16.72 -5.53 1.95
CA MET A 1 15.49 -4.80 2.25
C MET A 1 14.44 -5.12 1.20
N VAL A 2 13.21 -5.39 1.62
CA VAL A 2 12.10 -5.73 0.72
C VAL A 2 10.87 -4.89 1.08
N ALA A 3 10.33 -4.19 0.10
CA ALA A 3 9.09 -3.45 0.19
C ALA A 3 8.08 -4.02 -0.82
N VAL A 4 6.82 -4.19 -0.40
CA VAL A 4 5.72 -4.56 -1.29
C VAL A 4 4.61 -3.52 -1.21
N THR A 5 4.10 -3.09 -2.36
CA THR A 5 2.96 -2.16 -2.44
C THR A 5 1.79 -2.84 -3.13
N LEU A 6 0.60 -2.67 -2.57
CA LEU A 6 -0.61 -3.38 -2.96
C LEU A 6 -1.70 -2.38 -3.36
N SER A 7 -2.10 -2.40 -4.63
CA SER A 7 -3.00 -1.39 -5.18
C SER A 7 -4.43 -1.48 -4.67
N GLY A 8 -5.23 -0.45 -4.99
CA GLY A 8 -6.68 -0.45 -4.83
C GLY A 8 -7.42 -1.36 -5.81
N GLY A 9 -8.73 -1.54 -5.56
CA GLY A 9 -9.61 -2.38 -6.38
C GLY A 9 -10.53 -3.35 -5.62
N GLY A 10 -10.77 -3.14 -4.33
CA GLY A 10 -11.67 -3.97 -3.52
C GLY A 10 -11.17 -5.41 -3.34
N ALA A 11 -12.11 -6.37 -3.23
CA ALA A 11 -11.81 -7.80 -3.05
C ALA A 11 -10.97 -8.37 -4.21
N ARG A 12 -11.08 -7.83 -5.42
CA ARG A 12 -10.22 -8.19 -6.56
C ARG A 12 -8.74 -7.93 -6.24
N ALA A 13 -8.45 -6.71 -5.79
CA ALA A 13 -7.10 -6.31 -5.44
C ALA A 13 -6.56 -7.07 -4.22
N ALA A 14 -7.43 -7.32 -3.23
CA ALA A 14 -7.08 -8.15 -2.09
C ALA A 14 -6.72 -9.59 -2.50
N ALA A 15 -7.48 -10.22 -3.41
CA ALA A 15 -7.22 -11.58 -3.90
C ALA A 15 -5.93 -11.66 -4.73
N PHE A 16 -5.76 -10.75 -5.68
CA PHE A 16 -4.55 -10.68 -6.50
C PHE A 16 -3.30 -10.43 -5.64
N GLY A 17 -3.37 -9.45 -4.73
CA GLY A 17 -2.30 -9.17 -3.76
C GLY A 17 -2.01 -10.36 -2.84
N PHE A 18 -3.03 -11.07 -2.37
CA PHE A 18 -2.86 -12.29 -1.59
C PHE A 18 -2.11 -13.38 -2.37
N GLY A 19 -2.40 -13.55 -3.67
CA GLY A 19 -1.64 -14.44 -4.56
C GLY A 19 -0.16 -14.07 -4.65
N VAL A 20 0.16 -12.78 -4.78
CA VAL A 20 1.54 -12.28 -4.78
C VAL A 20 2.24 -12.58 -3.45
N LEU A 21 1.63 -12.26 -2.31
CA LEU A 21 2.21 -12.53 -1.00
C LEU A 21 2.41 -14.03 -0.76
N THR A 22 1.50 -14.86 -1.26
CA THR A 22 1.63 -16.32 -1.21
C THR A 22 2.84 -16.80 -2.03
N GLU A 23 3.05 -16.25 -3.22
CA GLU A 23 4.23 -16.59 -4.03
C GLU A 23 5.54 -16.08 -3.40
N MET A 24 5.53 -14.90 -2.77
CA MET A 24 6.66 -14.42 -1.98
C MET A 24 6.96 -15.36 -0.80
N GLN A 25 5.93 -15.91 -0.16
CA GLN A 25 6.09 -16.90 0.91
C GLN A 25 6.65 -18.22 0.39
N ASN A 26 6.30 -18.64 -0.82
CA ASN A 26 6.84 -19.84 -1.46
C ASN A 26 8.27 -19.66 -1.98
N THR A 27 8.74 -18.43 -2.11
CA THR A 27 10.09 -18.10 -2.56
C THR A 27 11.09 -18.23 -1.41
N VAL A 28 11.68 -19.41 -1.28
CA VAL A 28 12.63 -19.77 -0.21
C VAL A 28 14.07 -19.48 -0.64
N PHE A 29 14.86 -18.91 0.26
CA PHE A 29 16.29 -18.71 0.07
C PHE A 29 17.05 -18.78 1.40
N GLU A 30 18.38 -18.76 1.33
CA GLU A 30 19.24 -18.71 2.51
C GLU A 30 19.67 -17.29 2.85
N TRP A 31 19.51 -16.91 4.12
CA TRP A 31 20.00 -15.64 4.65
C TRP A 31 20.71 -15.88 5.98
N ASN A 32 21.98 -15.47 6.07
CA ASN A 32 22.84 -15.67 7.25
C ASN A 32 22.83 -17.12 7.77
N GLY A 33 22.91 -18.10 6.87
CA GLY A 33 22.90 -19.53 7.22
C GLY A 33 21.55 -20.06 7.71
N ARG A 34 20.46 -19.30 7.54
CA ARG A 34 19.10 -19.70 7.92
C ARG A 34 18.19 -19.72 6.71
N ARG A 35 17.29 -20.70 6.68
CA ARG A 35 16.17 -20.74 5.72
C ARG A 35 15.23 -19.58 6.00
N THR A 36 14.92 -18.80 4.98
CA THR A 36 13.93 -17.71 5.03
C THR A 36 13.09 -17.70 3.77
N THR A 37 12.00 -16.92 3.77
CA THR A 37 11.18 -16.66 2.58
C THR A 37 11.28 -15.19 2.19
N LEU A 38 10.89 -14.83 0.97
CA LEU A 38 10.86 -13.44 0.55
C LEU A 38 9.81 -12.64 1.33
N LEU A 39 8.71 -13.28 1.71
CA LEU A 39 7.71 -12.66 2.59
C LEU A 39 8.27 -12.40 4.00
N ASP A 40 9.01 -13.33 4.61
CA ASP A 40 9.65 -13.13 5.93
C ASP A 40 10.76 -12.07 5.91
N ALA A 41 11.35 -11.81 4.74
CA ALA A 41 12.30 -10.73 4.52
C ALA A 41 11.65 -9.36 4.21
N THR A 42 10.31 -9.26 4.25
CA THR A 42 9.59 -8.02 3.95
C THR A 42 9.66 -7.04 5.12
N ASP A 43 10.30 -5.89 4.88
CA ASP A 43 10.46 -4.81 5.85
C ASP A 43 9.28 -3.81 5.80
N VAL A 44 8.69 -3.62 4.62
CA VAL A 44 7.62 -2.64 4.37
C VAL A 44 6.50 -3.26 3.56
N VAL A 45 5.26 -3.06 4.01
CA VAL A 45 4.05 -3.36 3.25
C VAL A 45 3.20 -2.09 3.15
N SER A 46 2.93 -1.66 1.92
CA SER A 46 2.05 -0.53 1.62
C SER A 46 0.76 -1.04 0.97
N GLY A 47 -0.38 -0.46 1.32
CA GLY A 47 -1.66 -0.85 0.76
C GLY A 47 -2.63 0.31 0.56
N VAL A 48 -3.39 0.21 -0.53
CA VAL A 48 -4.43 1.17 -0.92
C VAL A 48 -5.75 0.45 -1.09
N SER A 49 -6.85 1.00 -0.57
CA SER A 49 -8.22 0.46 -0.73
C SER A 49 -8.26 -1.05 -0.50
N GLY A 50 -8.68 -1.85 -1.47
CA GLY A 50 -8.65 -3.32 -1.40
C GLY A 50 -7.30 -3.94 -1.00
N GLY A 51 -6.18 -3.44 -1.53
CA GLY A 51 -4.83 -3.87 -1.15
C GLY A 51 -4.47 -3.56 0.30
N SER A 52 -5.03 -2.47 0.86
CA SER A 52 -4.85 -2.16 2.29
C SER A 52 -5.48 -3.20 3.22
N ILE A 53 -6.50 -3.91 2.75
CA ILE A 53 -7.17 -4.96 3.54
C ILE A 53 -6.21 -6.14 3.79
N VAL A 54 -5.59 -6.66 2.73
CA VAL A 54 -4.63 -7.78 2.85
C VAL A 54 -3.31 -7.32 3.47
N ALA A 55 -2.86 -6.10 3.19
CA ALA A 55 -1.68 -5.49 3.82
C ALA A 55 -1.81 -5.42 5.35
N ALA A 56 -2.92 -4.85 5.83
CA ALA A 56 -3.21 -4.74 7.26
C ALA A 56 -3.38 -6.12 7.90
N TYR A 57 -4.05 -7.05 7.22
CA TYR A 57 -4.21 -8.42 7.70
C TYR A 57 -2.86 -9.13 7.88
N TYR A 58 -1.98 -9.02 6.88
CA TYR A 58 -0.62 -9.55 6.94
C TYR A 58 0.17 -8.93 8.09
N ALA A 59 0.18 -7.61 8.23
CA ALA A 59 0.89 -6.94 9.32
C ALA A 59 0.33 -7.33 10.71
N ALA A 60 -1.00 -7.47 10.83
CA ALA A 60 -1.70 -7.79 12.07
C ALA A 60 -1.49 -9.24 12.55
N HIS A 61 -1.52 -10.19 11.62
CA HIS A 61 -1.54 -11.62 11.95
C HIS A 61 -0.24 -12.35 11.56
N GLY A 62 0.62 -11.69 10.80
CA GLY A 62 1.89 -12.20 10.28
C GLY A 62 1.73 -13.34 9.29
N ILE A 63 2.86 -13.93 8.91
CA ILE A 63 2.96 -15.00 7.90
C ILE A 63 2.11 -16.22 8.28
N GLU A 64 2.13 -16.62 9.56
CA GLU A 64 1.35 -17.76 10.05
C GLU A 64 -0.16 -17.53 9.99
N GLY A 65 -0.58 -16.27 10.09
CA GLY A 65 -1.98 -15.89 10.00
C GLY A 65 -2.48 -15.70 8.58
N LEU A 66 -1.60 -15.28 7.67
CA LEU A 66 -1.94 -14.94 6.29
C LEU A 66 -2.80 -15.98 5.56
N PRO A 67 -2.55 -17.31 5.64
CA PRO A 67 -3.40 -18.31 4.96
C PRO A 67 -4.88 -18.27 5.35
N ARG A 68 -5.24 -17.78 6.54
CA ARG A 68 -6.64 -17.65 6.96
C ARG A 68 -7.37 -16.50 6.25
N PHE A 69 -6.65 -15.54 5.67
CA PHE A 69 -7.22 -14.38 4.99
C PHE A 69 -8.22 -14.77 3.89
N GLU A 70 -7.91 -15.82 3.12
CA GLU A 70 -8.78 -16.30 2.07
C GLU A 70 -10.15 -16.70 2.64
N HIS A 71 -10.17 -17.47 3.72
CA HIS A 71 -11.40 -17.93 4.35
C HIS A 71 -12.08 -16.88 5.22
N GLU A 72 -11.34 -15.97 5.85
CA GLU A 72 -11.90 -14.95 6.76
C GLU A 72 -12.40 -13.69 6.03
N PHE A 73 -11.90 -13.41 4.82
CA PHE A 73 -12.30 -12.24 4.03
C PHE A 73 -12.70 -12.60 2.59
N LEU A 74 -11.81 -13.16 1.78
CA LEU A 74 -12.02 -13.29 0.33
C LEU A 74 -13.21 -14.18 -0.04
N ARG A 75 -13.40 -15.28 0.71
CA ARG A 75 -14.50 -16.23 0.51
C ARG A 75 -15.73 -15.91 1.35
N GLN A 76 -15.73 -14.80 2.07
CA GLN A 76 -16.89 -14.35 2.84
C GLN A 76 -17.75 -13.41 2.00
N ASN A 77 -19.07 -13.46 2.21
CA ASN A 77 -19.98 -12.46 1.65
C ASN A 77 -19.94 -11.18 2.51
N PHE A 78 -18.77 -10.53 2.51
CA PHE A 78 -18.49 -9.33 3.27
C PHE A 78 -19.44 -8.19 2.89
N GLN A 79 -19.76 -8.03 1.61
CA GLN A 79 -20.67 -7.02 1.12
C GLN A 79 -22.09 -7.19 1.67
N ASN A 80 -22.64 -8.41 1.64
CA ASN A 80 -23.95 -8.66 2.23
C ASN A 80 -23.93 -8.46 3.76
N SER A 81 -22.82 -8.79 4.42
CA SER A 81 -22.67 -8.52 5.86
C SER A 81 -22.71 -7.03 6.19
N LEU A 82 -22.15 -6.17 5.33
CA LEU A 82 -22.22 -4.71 5.46
C LEU A 82 -23.64 -4.19 5.24
N ILE A 83 -24.33 -4.67 4.21
CA ILE A 83 -25.72 -4.27 3.90
C ILE A 83 -26.64 -4.63 5.06
N THR A 84 -26.56 -5.88 5.54
CA THR A 84 -27.37 -6.34 6.68
C THR A 84 -27.02 -5.60 7.97
N GLN A 85 -25.76 -5.24 8.19
CA GLN A 85 -25.35 -4.38 9.30
C GLN A 85 -25.93 -2.96 9.17
N ALA A 86 -25.91 -2.36 7.98
CA ALA A 86 -26.48 -1.03 7.75
C ALA A 86 -27.99 -0.95 7.99
N LEU A 87 -28.71 -2.06 7.77
CA LEU A 87 -30.16 -2.14 8.03
C LEU A 87 -30.52 -2.33 9.52
N ARG A 88 -29.54 -2.48 10.42
CA ARG A 88 -29.83 -2.61 11.87
C ARG A 88 -30.31 -1.26 12.45
N PRO A 89 -31.34 -1.24 13.32
CA PRO A 89 -31.92 0.01 13.83
C PRO A 89 -30.91 0.99 14.46
N GLY A 90 -29.96 0.48 15.27
CA GLY A 90 -28.92 1.32 15.86
C GLY A 90 -27.97 1.94 14.82
N ASN A 91 -27.64 1.21 13.77
CA ASN A 91 -26.79 1.72 12.68
C ASN A 91 -27.53 2.71 11.79
N LEU A 92 -28.86 2.56 11.61
CA LEU A 92 -29.67 3.56 10.92
C LEU A 92 -29.67 4.90 11.67
N VAL A 93 -29.75 4.88 13.01
CA VAL A 93 -29.60 6.09 13.83
C VAL A 93 -28.20 6.68 13.68
N ASP A 94 -27.15 5.86 13.75
CA ASP A 94 -25.78 6.33 13.52
C ASP A 94 -25.62 7.00 12.14
N LEU A 95 -26.27 6.48 11.09
CA LEU A 95 -26.24 7.06 9.75
C LEU A 95 -26.98 8.41 9.62
N THR A 96 -27.78 8.81 10.61
CA THR A 96 -28.34 10.17 10.69
C THR A 96 -27.36 11.17 11.32
N SER A 97 -26.30 10.71 11.97
CA SER A 97 -25.29 11.55 12.60
C SER A 97 -24.46 12.30 11.54
N PRO A 98 -24.10 13.57 11.78
CA PRO A 98 -23.14 14.25 10.92
C PRO A 98 -21.69 13.75 11.10
N TRP A 99 -21.41 12.95 12.14
CA TRP A 99 -20.07 12.41 12.44
C TRP A 99 -19.90 10.94 12.09
N LEU A 100 -20.99 10.15 12.08
CA LEU A 100 -20.96 8.74 11.76
C LEU A 100 -21.61 8.52 10.39
N GLY A 101 -20.97 7.69 9.57
CA GLY A 101 -21.39 7.47 8.18
C GLY A 101 -21.16 6.04 7.73
N ARG A 102 -21.51 5.74 6.48
CA ARG A 102 -21.43 4.38 5.90
C ARG A 102 -20.06 3.73 6.07
N THR A 103 -18.99 4.51 6.03
CA THR A 103 -17.62 4.01 6.20
C THR A 103 -17.30 3.62 7.65
N HIS A 104 -17.99 4.18 8.64
CA HIS A 104 -17.84 3.75 10.03
C HIS A 104 -18.44 2.36 10.24
N LEU A 105 -19.46 1.98 9.46
CA LEU A 105 -19.98 0.61 9.46
C LEU A 105 -18.97 -0.35 8.81
N LEU A 106 -18.34 0.06 7.71
CA LEU A 106 -17.22 -0.68 7.11
C LEU A 106 -16.09 -0.87 8.13
N ALA A 107 -15.69 0.19 8.84
CA ALA A 107 -14.67 0.12 9.88
C ALA A 107 -15.05 -0.90 10.97
N ARG A 108 -16.29 -0.87 11.50
CA ARG A 108 -16.75 -1.86 12.48
C ARG A 108 -16.64 -3.30 11.98
N ARG A 109 -16.99 -3.56 10.72
CA ARG A 109 -16.89 -4.91 10.14
C ARG A 109 -15.44 -5.35 9.92
N LEU A 110 -14.58 -4.43 9.49
CA LEU A 110 -13.14 -4.67 9.38
C LEU A 110 -12.47 -4.86 10.75
N ASP A 111 -13.01 -4.25 11.80
CA ASP A 111 -12.51 -4.41 13.16
C ASP A 111 -12.58 -5.86 13.63
N GLU A 112 -13.67 -6.55 13.29
CA GLU A 112 -13.82 -7.99 13.52
C GLU A 112 -12.74 -8.81 12.78
N LEU A 113 -12.43 -8.47 11.53
CA LEU A 113 -11.40 -9.13 10.72
C LEU A 113 -9.98 -8.96 11.31
N TYR A 114 -9.71 -7.80 11.91
CA TYR A 114 -8.42 -7.52 12.54
C TYR A 114 -8.37 -7.91 14.03
N ALA A 115 -9.49 -8.37 14.59
CA ALA A 115 -9.68 -8.63 16.02
C ALA A 115 -9.38 -7.39 16.89
N GLY A 116 -9.85 -6.21 16.46
CA GLY A 116 -9.71 -4.94 17.18
C GLY A 116 -8.29 -4.38 17.26
N LYS A 117 -7.35 -4.91 16.48
CA LYS A 117 -5.95 -4.48 16.52
C LYS A 117 -5.75 -3.05 15.99
N THR A 118 -4.77 -2.39 16.58
CA THR A 118 -4.29 -1.05 16.25
C THR A 118 -2.91 -1.10 15.59
N PHE A 119 -2.43 0.02 15.06
CA PHE A 119 -1.03 0.12 14.61
C PHE A 119 -0.04 -0.12 15.76
N GLY A 120 -0.38 0.25 16.99
CA GLY A 120 0.45 -0.04 18.17
C GLY A 120 0.56 -1.55 18.47
N ASP A 121 -0.48 -2.33 18.15
CA ASP A 121 -0.43 -3.80 18.29
C ASP A 121 0.46 -4.45 17.23
N VAL A 122 0.45 -3.90 16.00
CA VAL A 122 1.37 -4.31 14.93
C VAL A 122 2.81 -4.05 15.34
N GLU A 123 3.13 -2.85 15.84
CA GLU A 123 4.50 -2.51 16.26
C GLU A 123 5.05 -3.40 17.38
N ARG A 124 4.20 -3.82 18.32
CA ARG A 124 4.63 -4.70 19.42
C ARG A 124 4.94 -6.12 18.96
N ARG A 125 4.49 -6.52 17.76
CA ARG A 125 4.72 -7.87 17.24
C ARG A 125 6.17 -8.03 16.79
N PRO A 126 6.86 -9.13 17.16
CA PRO A 126 8.19 -9.42 16.62
C PRO A 126 8.13 -9.62 15.09
N ARG A 127 9.09 -9.04 14.37
CA ARG A 127 9.22 -9.15 12.90
C ARG A 127 7.98 -8.68 12.13
N HIS A 128 7.31 -7.63 12.60
CA HIS A 128 6.26 -6.99 11.81
C HIS A 128 6.89 -6.17 10.66
N PRO A 129 6.31 -6.20 9.45
CA PRO A 129 6.65 -5.20 8.45
C PRO A 129 6.10 -3.84 8.88
N GLN A 130 6.77 -2.75 8.50
CA GLN A 130 6.18 -1.42 8.58
C GLN A 130 4.96 -1.36 7.66
N LEU A 131 3.79 -1.06 8.24
CA LEU A 131 2.53 -0.98 7.51
C LEU A 131 2.24 0.46 7.12
N PHE A 132 2.12 0.71 5.82
CA PHE A 132 1.64 1.97 5.29
C PHE A 132 0.27 1.78 4.66
N ILE A 133 -0.70 2.58 5.08
CA ILE A 133 -2.03 2.62 4.48
C ILE A 133 -2.24 4.02 3.91
N THR A 134 -2.61 4.11 2.65
CA THR A 134 -2.76 5.41 1.97
C THR A 134 -4.22 5.70 1.68
N ALA A 135 -4.71 6.83 2.17
CA ALA A 135 -5.99 7.42 1.81
C ALA A 135 -5.75 8.73 1.04
N THR A 136 -6.80 9.35 0.50
CA THR A 136 -6.68 10.65 -0.19
C THR A 136 -7.25 11.76 0.70
N ASP A 137 -6.45 12.80 1.00
CA ASP A 137 -6.98 14.04 1.59
C ASP A 137 -7.77 14.81 0.52
N MET A 138 -9.10 14.87 0.69
CA MET A 138 -10.01 15.50 -0.26
C MET A 138 -9.70 16.98 -0.52
N SER A 139 -9.13 17.69 0.46
CA SER A 139 -8.86 19.12 0.35
C SER A 139 -7.58 19.43 -0.43
N LEU A 140 -6.62 18.50 -0.44
CA LEU A 140 -5.34 18.64 -1.15
C LEU A 140 -5.31 17.85 -2.46
N GLY A 141 -6.15 16.83 -2.61
CA GLY A 141 -6.10 15.91 -3.74
C GLY A 141 -4.86 15.01 -3.73
N THR A 142 -4.21 14.84 -2.58
CA THR A 142 -2.96 14.08 -2.43
C THR A 142 -3.08 12.98 -1.37
N GLY A 143 -2.19 11.99 -1.47
CA GLY A 143 -2.12 10.88 -0.50
C GLY A 143 -1.82 11.35 0.93
N PHE A 144 -2.66 10.92 1.86
CA PHE A 144 -2.45 10.95 3.31
C PHE A 144 -2.12 9.53 3.76
N GLU A 145 -0.90 9.32 4.25
CA GLU A 145 -0.44 8.01 4.69
C GLU A 145 -0.61 7.85 6.21
N PHE A 146 -1.14 6.73 6.67
CA PHE A 146 -1.14 6.38 8.09
C PHE A 146 0.27 5.92 8.50
N THR A 147 1.14 6.90 8.79
CA THR A 147 2.55 6.71 9.16
C THR A 147 2.94 7.59 10.35
N TRP A 148 4.01 7.23 11.05
CA TRP A 148 4.53 7.98 12.20
C TRP A 148 4.82 9.44 11.85
N ASP A 149 5.50 9.67 10.72
CA ASP A 149 5.86 11.01 10.25
C ASP A 149 4.62 11.86 9.97
N GLN A 150 3.65 11.30 9.24
CA GLN A 150 2.42 12.02 8.89
C GLN A 150 1.56 12.32 10.13
N PHE A 151 1.50 11.40 11.10
CA PHE A 151 0.77 11.59 12.36
C PHE A 151 1.46 12.58 13.30
N ALA A 152 2.79 12.63 13.28
CA ALA A 152 3.57 13.62 14.01
C ALA A 152 3.27 15.05 13.53
N LEU A 153 3.07 15.26 12.21
CA LEU A 153 2.70 16.57 11.65
C LEU A 153 1.37 17.09 12.22
N ILE A 154 0.42 16.21 12.52
CA ILE A 154 -0.91 16.57 13.05
C ILE A 154 -1.02 16.40 14.56
N CYS A 155 0.10 16.13 15.25
CA CYS A 155 0.17 15.85 16.69
C CYS A 155 -0.83 14.79 17.17
N SER A 156 -0.97 13.71 16.40
CA SER A 156 -1.81 12.56 16.76
C SER A 156 -0.94 11.32 16.95
N ASP A 157 -1.35 10.43 17.85
CA ASP A 157 -0.64 9.17 18.09
C ASP A 157 -1.16 8.06 17.16
N LEU A 158 -0.33 7.61 16.22
CA LEU A 158 -0.72 6.54 15.30
C LEU A 158 -0.93 5.20 16.05
N ARG A 159 -0.27 4.96 17.21
CA ARG A 159 -0.41 3.70 17.97
C ARG A 159 -1.84 3.43 18.38
N THR A 160 -2.63 4.47 18.62
CA THR A 160 -4.03 4.35 19.07
C THR A 160 -5.01 4.18 17.92
N VAL A 161 -4.56 4.28 16.66
CA VAL A 161 -5.43 4.17 15.50
C VAL A 161 -5.78 2.71 15.22
N PRO A 162 -7.07 2.35 15.17
CA PRO A 162 -7.48 1.01 14.74
C PRO A 162 -7.06 0.76 13.29
N LEU A 163 -6.58 -0.45 12.99
CA LEU A 163 -6.27 -0.84 11.61
C LEU A 163 -7.51 -0.72 10.73
N SER A 164 -8.66 -1.09 11.28
CA SER A 164 -9.98 -0.98 10.66
C SER A 164 -10.33 0.44 10.22
N PHE A 165 -9.97 1.46 11.01
CA PHE A 165 -10.20 2.87 10.65
C PHE A 165 -9.36 3.28 9.43
N ALA A 166 -8.06 2.97 9.45
CA ALA A 166 -7.17 3.34 8.35
C ALA A 166 -7.55 2.65 7.03
N VAL A 167 -7.84 1.33 7.09
CA VAL A 167 -8.28 0.55 5.92
C VAL A 167 -9.63 1.04 5.41
N ALA A 168 -10.58 1.37 6.30
CA ALA A 168 -11.87 1.91 5.89
C ALA A 168 -11.73 3.29 5.23
N ALA A 169 -10.85 4.15 5.74
CA ALA A 169 -10.56 5.45 5.12
C ALA A 169 -9.94 5.28 3.73
N SER A 170 -8.99 4.35 3.61
CA SER A 170 -8.33 4.02 2.34
C SER A 170 -9.26 3.37 1.32
N SER A 171 -10.36 2.75 1.77
CA SER A 171 -11.40 2.11 0.93
C SER A 171 -12.66 2.98 0.75
N ALA A 172 -12.65 4.23 1.19
CA ALA A 172 -13.84 5.09 1.24
C ALA A 172 -14.18 5.70 -0.13
N VAL A 173 -14.64 4.87 -1.06
CA VAL A 173 -15.01 5.29 -2.43
C VAL A 173 -16.09 6.39 -2.36
N PRO A 174 -15.86 7.58 -2.94
CA PRO A 174 -16.85 8.66 -2.91
C PRO A 174 -18.22 8.22 -3.41
N LEU A 175 -19.26 8.85 -2.87
CA LEU A 175 -20.69 8.57 -3.12
C LEU A 175 -21.19 7.21 -2.62
N LEU A 176 -20.41 6.14 -2.72
CA LEU A 176 -20.75 4.82 -2.17
C LEU A 176 -20.53 4.78 -0.65
N LEU A 177 -19.46 5.40 -0.20
CA LEU A 177 -19.02 5.47 1.18
C LEU A 177 -18.87 6.95 1.61
N SER A 178 -18.88 7.18 2.91
CA SER A 178 -18.72 8.52 3.48
C SER A 178 -17.23 8.81 3.74
N PRO A 179 -16.74 10.05 3.61
CA PRO A 179 -15.39 10.39 4.04
C PRO A 179 -15.16 10.05 5.53
N MET A 180 -13.94 9.67 5.89
CA MET A 180 -13.52 9.54 7.29
C MET A 180 -12.77 10.80 7.71
N THR A 181 -13.04 11.29 8.92
CA THR A 181 -12.49 12.58 9.36
C THR A 181 -11.49 12.38 10.49
N LEU A 182 -10.30 12.94 10.33
CA LEU A 182 -9.32 13.12 11.39
C LEU A 182 -9.34 14.57 11.87
N LYS A 183 -9.11 14.76 13.17
CA LYS A 183 -8.86 16.08 13.75
C LYS A 183 -7.37 16.36 13.71
N ASN A 184 -7.02 17.57 13.32
CA ASN A 184 -5.65 18.05 13.39
C ASN A 184 -5.39 18.70 14.74
N HIS A 185 -4.41 18.18 15.49
CA HIS A 185 -4.04 18.64 16.82
C HIS A 185 -2.70 19.40 16.83
N ALA A 186 -2.19 19.83 15.67
CA ALA A 186 -0.89 20.51 15.58
C ALA A 186 -0.78 21.79 16.43
N ASP A 187 -1.92 22.40 16.83
CA ASP A 187 -1.98 23.53 17.75
C ASP A 187 -1.65 23.17 19.21
N GLN A 188 -1.72 21.88 19.57
CA GLN A 188 -1.48 21.34 20.92
C GLN A 188 -0.11 20.65 21.05
N CYS A 189 0.72 20.71 20.00
CA CYS A 189 1.99 20.00 19.96
C CYS A 189 3.03 20.66 20.89
N ALA A 190 3.34 20.01 22.02
CA ALA A 190 4.30 20.51 23.00
C ALA A 190 5.71 20.68 22.42
N THR A 191 6.11 19.77 21.53
CA THR A 191 7.33 19.83 20.74
C THR A 191 6.95 19.65 19.29
N ARG A 192 7.04 20.72 18.48
CA ARG A 192 6.97 20.55 17.03
C ARG A 192 8.02 19.51 16.65
N PRO A 193 7.67 18.49 15.84
CA PRO A 193 8.67 17.59 15.31
C PRO A 193 9.78 18.46 14.74
N ALA A 194 11.01 18.29 15.26
CA ALA A 194 12.16 18.97 14.70
C ALA A 194 12.34 18.38 13.31
N GLY A 195 11.65 18.95 12.32
CA GLY A 195 11.66 18.48 10.95
C GLY A 195 13.02 18.76 10.36
N SER A 196 13.97 17.85 10.59
CA SER A 196 15.23 17.78 9.83
C SER A 196 14.92 17.79 8.32
N HIS A 197 13.80 17.18 7.93
CA HIS A 197 13.29 17.20 6.56
C HIS A 197 12.77 18.57 6.15
N LEU A 198 11.86 19.19 6.91
CA LEU A 198 11.27 20.50 6.57
C LEU A 198 12.32 21.63 6.46
N ALA A 199 13.44 21.53 7.17
CA ALA A 199 14.47 22.56 7.24
C ALA A 199 15.41 22.64 6.01
N ARG A 200 15.52 21.61 5.16
CA ARG A 200 16.28 21.66 3.90
C ARG A 200 15.49 22.39 2.79
N ALA A 201 15.21 23.66 3.00
CA ALA A 201 14.50 24.49 2.04
C ALA A 201 15.42 24.87 0.86
N ASN A 202 14.96 24.58 -0.36
CA ASN A 202 15.37 25.15 -1.66
C ASN A 202 16.26 24.33 -2.61
N ALA A 203 16.66 23.10 -2.29
CA ALA A 203 17.33 22.21 -3.25
C ALA A 203 16.52 20.93 -3.46
N GLY A 204 15.75 20.86 -4.54
CA GLY A 204 14.96 19.68 -4.90
C GLY A 204 14.10 19.95 -6.14
N ASP A 205 13.67 18.88 -6.81
CA ASP A 205 12.76 18.95 -7.96
C ASP A 205 11.37 19.50 -7.58
N TYR A 206 10.49 19.68 -8.56
CA TYR A 206 9.15 20.23 -8.30
C TYR A 206 8.31 19.33 -7.38
N ARG A 207 8.49 18.00 -7.44
CA ARG A 207 7.77 17.03 -6.61
C ARG A 207 8.13 17.18 -5.15
N SER A 208 9.43 17.27 -4.85
CA SER A 208 9.95 17.50 -3.51
C SER A 208 9.41 18.80 -2.90
N ARG A 209 9.29 19.87 -3.72
CA ARG A 209 8.71 21.15 -3.28
C ARG A 209 7.22 21.03 -2.98
N LEU A 210 6.44 20.42 -3.87
CA LEU A 210 5.00 20.20 -3.65
C LEU A 210 4.75 19.34 -2.41
N TYR A 211 5.54 18.28 -2.25
CA TYR A 211 5.49 17.40 -1.08
C TYR A 211 5.63 18.17 0.24
N ARG A 212 6.67 19.01 0.33
CA ARG A 212 6.94 19.84 1.51
C ARG A 212 5.84 20.87 1.78
N VAL A 213 5.29 21.49 0.73
CA VAL A 213 4.16 22.43 0.88
C VAL A 213 2.96 21.72 1.50
N ASN A 214 2.68 20.49 1.08
CA ASN A 214 1.60 19.68 1.65
C ASN A 214 1.89 19.34 3.12
N GLU A 215 3.10 18.88 3.45
CA GLU A 215 3.49 18.62 4.84
C GLU A 215 3.34 19.84 5.75
N GLN A 216 3.82 21.01 5.29
CA GLN A 216 3.70 22.27 6.02
C GLN A 216 2.25 22.67 6.26
N SER A 217 1.34 22.36 5.33
CA SER A 217 -0.08 22.67 5.48
C SER A 217 -0.72 21.95 6.67
N TYR A 218 -0.23 20.77 7.05
CA TYR A 218 -0.72 20.01 8.20
C TYR A 218 -0.29 20.63 9.54
N LEU A 219 0.77 21.43 9.58
CA LEU A 219 1.24 22.09 10.80
C LEU A 219 0.34 23.26 11.22
N ASP A 220 -0.51 23.77 10.33
CA ASP A 220 -1.42 24.89 10.59
C ASP A 220 -2.83 24.37 10.95
N ALA A 221 -2.99 23.83 12.16
CA ALA A 221 -4.29 23.34 12.65
C ALA A 221 -5.37 24.43 12.75
N ARG A 222 -5.01 25.72 12.73
CA ARG A 222 -5.99 26.82 12.71
C ARG A 222 -6.64 26.95 11.33
N ARG A 223 -5.85 26.79 10.25
CA ARG A 223 -6.37 26.81 8.87
C ARG A 223 -6.89 25.45 8.41
N LYS A 224 -6.30 24.36 8.89
CA LYS A 224 -6.68 22.97 8.55
C LYS A 224 -7.00 22.18 9.84
N PRO A 225 -8.11 22.48 10.53
CA PRO A 225 -8.49 21.79 11.78
C PRO A 225 -8.98 20.35 11.57
N TYR A 226 -9.42 20.01 10.36
CA TYR A 226 -9.94 18.70 10.00
C TYR A 226 -9.35 18.21 8.69
N ILE A 227 -9.20 16.89 8.57
CA ILE A 227 -8.67 16.19 7.40
C ILE A 227 -9.72 15.16 7.00
N HIS A 228 -10.29 15.32 5.80
CA HIS A 228 -11.32 14.43 5.28
C HIS A 228 -10.69 13.46 4.28
N LEU A 229 -10.77 12.19 4.61
CA LEU A 229 -10.13 11.09 3.90
C LEU A 229 -11.15 10.30 3.08
N VAL A 230 -10.81 10.05 1.82
CA VAL A 230 -11.53 9.15 0.90
C VAL A 230 -10.57 8.11 0.33
N ASP A 231 -11.09 7.23 -0.52
CA ASP A 231 -10.33 6.14 -1.13
C ASP A 231 -8.96 6.61 -1.66
N GLY A 232 -7.91 5.86 -1.30
CA GLY A 232 -6.53 6.18 -1.67
C GLY A 232 -6.28 6.08 -3.18
N GLY A 233 -7.08 5.28 -3.90
CA GLY A 233 -6.99 5.11 -5.34
C GLY A 233 -7.23 6.38 -6.16
N LEU A 234 -7.81 7.42 -5.55
CA LEU A 234 -7.98 8.72 -6.21
C LEU A 234 -6.67 9.49 -6.36
N SER A 235 -5.70 9.30 -5.46
CA SER A 235 -4.43 10.04 -5.49
C SER A 235 -3.24 9.16 -5.79
N ASP A 236 -3.18 7.95 -5.22
CA ASP A 236 -2.07 7.02 -5.38
C ASP A 236 -2.59 5.59 -5.30
N ASN A 237 -3.09 5.07 -6.43
CA ASN A 237 -3.61 3.71 -6.48
C ASN A 237 -2.54 2.63 -6.21
N LEU A 238 -1.26 2.91 -6.45
CA LEU A 238 -0.17 1.95 -6.24
C LEU A 238 0.41 1.97 -4.82
N GLY A 239 0.12 3.02 -4.05
CA GLY A 239 0.65 3.22 -2.69
C GLY A 239 2.16 3.43 -2.67
N VAL A 240 2.72 3.97 -3.75
CA VAL A 240 4.17 4.12 -3.96
C VAL A 240 4.57 5.57 -4.19
N GLN A 241 3.67 6.42 -4.63
CA GLN A 241 3.98 7.81 -4.97
C GLN A 241 4.53 8.55 -3.75
N ARG A 242 3.86 8.41 -2.61
CA ARG A 242 4.25 9.09 -1.36
C ARG A 242 5.56 8.55 -0.78
N LEU A 243 5.83 7.25 -0.95
CA LEU A 243 7.12 6.64 -0.63
C LEU A 243 8.27 7.31 -1.41
N LEU A 244 8.07 7.53 -2.72
CA LEU A 244 9.06 8.17 -3.59
C LEU A 244 9.24 9.64 -3.26
N ASP A 245 8.13 10.37 -3.10
CA ASP A 245 8.16 11.81 -2.80
C ASP A 245 8.90 12.10 -1.50
N ARG A 246 8.70 11.26 -0.47
CA ARG A 246 9.46 11.33 0.78
C ARG A 246 10.93 11.03 0.56
N ALA A 247 11.25 9.95 -0.17
CA ALA A 247 12.64 9.58 -0.43
C ALA A 247 13.41 10.69 -1.17
N LEU A 248 12.78 11.34 -2.14
CA LEU A 248 13.34 12.46 -2.88
C LEU A 248 13.50 13.71 -2.01
N ALA A 249 12.46 14.06 -1.25
CA ALA A 249 12.49 15.21 -0.36
C ALA A 249 13.52 15.08 0.77
N GLY A 250 13.81 13.85 1.20
CA GLY A 250 14.85 13.51 2.17
C GLY A 250 16.28 13.62 1.64
N GLY A 251 16.50 13.79 0.32
CA GLY A 251 17.83 13.82 -0.30
C GLY A 251 18.19 12.58 -1.13
N GLY A 252 17.20 11.73 -1.43
CA GLY A 252 17.34 10.48 -2.18
C GLY A 252 17.40 9.25 -1.29
N LEU A 253 17.46 8.06 -1.91
CA LEU A 253 17.45 6.77 -1.19
C LEU A 253 18.53 6.65 -0.11
N ARG A 254 19.76 7.06 -0.42
CA ARG A 254 20.89 6.93 0.52
C ARG A 254 20.64 7.68 1.81
N GLU A 255 20.20 8.93 1.69
CA GLU A 255 19.90 9.79 2.85
C GLU A 255 18.67 9.30 3.61
N SER A 256 17.68 8.74 2.89
CA SER A 256 16.47 8.16 3.51
C SER A 256 16.77 6.94 4.39
N PHE A 257 17.85 6.21 4.11
CA PHE A 257 18.25 5.02 4.88
C PHE A 257 19.32 5.32 5.94
N SER A 258 20.17 6.33 5.74
CA SER A 258 21.18 6.74 6.72
C SER A 258 20.56 7.30 8.00
N GLU A 259 19.39 7.95 7.90
CA GLU A 259 18.65 8.48 9.05
C GLU A 259 17.98 7.40 9.91
N VAL A 260 17.78 6.18 9.37
CA VAL A 260 17.08 5.07 10.04
C VAL A 260 18.05 4.19 10.86
N GLY A 261 19.31 4.60 11.00
CA GLY A 261 20.31 3.88 11.79
C GLY A 261 20.73 2.53 11.18
N ILE A 262 20.54 2.37 9.87
CA ILE A 262 20.97 1.18 9.14
C ILE A 262 22.50 1.14 9.11
N PRO A 263 23.14 0.02 9.49
CA PRO A 263 24.60 -0.07 9.50
C PRO A 263 25.21 0.17 8.10
N PRO A 264 26.36 0.86 8.01
CA PRO A 264 27.08 1.00 6.75
C PRO A 264 27.35 -0.34 6.07
N GLY A 265 27.14 -0.40 4.75
CA GLY A 265 27.38 -1.59 3.93
C GLY A 265 26.42 -2.77 4.16
N SER A 266 25.34 -2.62 4.93
CA SER A 266 24.44 -3.74 5.22
C SER A 266 23.39 -4.00 4.12
N ILE A 267 23.02 -2.99 3.33
CA ILE A 267 22.03 -3.17 2.26
C ILE A 267 22.71 -3.77 1.03
N ARG A 268 22.54 -5.08 0.84
CA ARG A 268 23.02 -5.81 -0.35
C ARG A 268 22.00 -5.89 -1.48
N LYS A 269 20.72 -5.91 -1.14
CA LYS A 269 19.62 -5.94 -2.10
C LYS A 269 18.50 -5.03 -1.62
N LEU A 270 18.04 -4.15 -2.48
CA LEU A 270 16.84 -3.36 -2.32
C LEU A 270 15.80 -3.87 -3.30
N VAL A 271 14.71 -4.43 -2.78
CA VAL A 271 13.62 -5.02 -3.58
C VAL A 271 12.36 -4.20 -3.36
N LEU A 272 11.74 -3.74 -4.44
CA LEU A 272 10.42 -3.11 -4.44
C LEU A 272 9.50 -3.91 -5.37
N ILE A 273 8.47 -4.53 -4.81
CA ILE A 273 7.44 -5.25 -5.58
C ILE A 273 6.19 -4.35 -5.62
N THR A 274 5.81 -3.87 -6.80
CA THR A 274 4.60 -3.05 -6.98
C THR A 274 3.50 -3.91 -7.59
N VAL A 275 2.39 -4.07 -6.87
CA VAL A 275 1.27 -4.92 -7.29
C VAL A 275 0.12 -4.05 -7.75
N ASN A 276 -0.21 -4.14 -9.03
CA ASN A 276 -1.31 -3.41 -9.65
C ASN A 276 -2.44 -4.36 -10.08
N ALA A 277 -3.54 -4.37 -9.33
CA ALA A 277 -4.76 -5.11 -9.61
C ALA A 277 -5.85 -4.26 -10.30
N GLU A 278 -5.45 -3.15 -10.92
CA GLU A 278 -6.34 -2.27 -11.67
C GLU A 278 -7.00 -3.00 -12.84
N ARG A 279 -8.29 -2.70 -13.04
CA ARG A 279 -9.15 -3.26 -14.08
C ARG A 279 -9.35 -2.27 -15.23
N ASP A 280 -10.04 -2.68 -16.28
CA ASP A 280 -10.55 -1.74 -17.29
C ASP A 280 -11.76 -0.97 -16.75
N PRO A 281 -11.98 0.30 -17.16
CA PRO A 281 -13.20 1.04 -16.87
C PRO A 281 -14.44 0.22 -17.24
N SER A 282 -15.51 0.31 -16.44
CA SER A 282 -16.74 -0.45 -16.72
C SER A 282 -17.62 0.24 -17.76
N PHE A 283 -17.40 1.53 -17.97
CA PHE A 283 -18.22 2.38 -18.81
C PHE A 283 -17.36 3.10 -19.84
N ASN A 284 -17.70 2.93 -21.11
CA ASN A 284 -17.10 3.68 -22.22
C ASN A 284 -17.87 4.98 -22.43
N ILE A 285 -17.74 5.92 -21.48
CA ILE A 285 -18.46 7.20 -21.50
C ILE A 285 -18.11 8.08 -22.71
N ASP A 286 -16.99 7.81 -23.38
CA ASP A 286 -16.50 8.45 -24.59
C ASP A 286 -17.25 8.01 -25.86
N THR A 287 -18.03 6.94 -25.78
CA THR A 287 -18.82 6.41 -26.91
C THR A 287 -20.25 6.93 -26.97
N SER A 288 -20.67 7.75 -26.00
CA SER A 288 -22.02 8.32 -25.92
C SER A 288 -21.99 9.82 -25.67
N ASP A 289 -22.95 10.53 -26.26
CA ASP A 289 -23.23 11.95 -26.02
C ASP A 289 -24.09 12.20 -24.76
N LYS A 290 -24.55 11.12 -24.09
CA LYS A 290 -25.34 11.21 -22.86
C LYS A 290 -24.46 11.67 -21.70
N VAL A 291 -25.02 12.57 -20.89
CA VAL A 291 -24.37 13.03 -19.65
C VAL A 291 -24.14 11.82 -18.72
N PRO A 292 -22.89 11.56 -18.27
CA PRO A 292 -22.61 10.46 -17.36
C PRO A 292 -23.37 10.58 -16.05
N ASP A 293 -23.88 9.47 -15.54
CA ASP A 293 -24.49 9.44 -14.21
C ASP A 293 -23.44 9.48 -13.09
N MET A 294 -23.89 9.62 -11.84
CA MET A 294 -23.01 9.75 -10.68
C MET A 294 -22.07 8.54 -10.49
N LEU A 295 -22.51 7.32 -10.82
CA LEU A 295 -21.67 6.12 -10.69
C LEU A 295 -20.62 6.08 -11.81
N GLN A 296 -21.01 6.43 -13.03
CA GLN A 296 -20.10 6.54 -14.18
C GLN A 296 -19.02 7.61 -13.95
N VAL A 297 -19.36 8.72 -13.31
CA VAL A 297 -18.39 9.77 -12.93
C VAL A 297 -17.36 9.22 -11.94
N VAL A 298 -17.80 8.53 -10.88
CA VAL A 298 -16.88 7.95 -9.89
C VAL A 298 -15.99 6.87 -10.51
N ASP A 299 -16.55 5.99 -11.35
CA ASP A 299 -15.81 4.97 -12.09
C ASP A 299 -14.72 5.59 -12.96
N SER A 300 -15.06 6.65 -13.69
CA SER A 300 -14.15 7.36 -14.58
C SER A 300 -13.04 8.11 -13.82
N LEU A 301 -13.33 8.65 -12.64
CA LEU A 301 -12.30 9.30 -11.81
C LEU A 301 -11.32 8.27 -11.22
N LEU A 302 -11.81 7.12 -10.76
CA LEU A 302 -10.97 6.08 -10.17
C LEU A 302 -10.18 5.28 -11.22
N PHE A 303 -10.81 4.87 -12.31
CA PHE A 303 -10.25 3.95 -13.30
C PHE A 303 -9.98 4.57 -14.68
N GLY A 304 -10.35 5.84 -14.89
CA GLY A 304 -9.92 6.60 -16.07
C GLY A 304 -8.73 7.50 -15.71
N THR A 305 -9.00 8.55 -14.93
CA THR A 305 -7.94 9.49 -14.49
C THR A 305 -6.95 8.84 -13.53
N GLY A 306 -7.42 7.98 -12.62
CA GLY A 306 -6.54 7.22 -11.72
C GLY A 306 -5.60 6.27 -12.47
N SER A 307 -6.04 5.63 -13.56
CA SER A 307 -5.14 4.81 -14.40
C SER A 307 -4.04 5.63 -15.07
N ARG A 308 -4.34 6.87 -15.47
CA ARG A 308 -3.32 7.76 -16.02
C ARG A 308 -2.26 8.09 -14.95
N ALA A 309 -2.67 8.51 -13.76
CA ALA A 309 -1.77 8.80 -12.65
C ALA A 309 -0.93 7.56 -12.24
N THR A 310 -1.57 6.38 -12.26
CA THR A 310 -0.93 5.08 -12.03
C THR A 310 0.18 4.83 -13.05
N ARG A 311 -0.11 5.00 -14.36
CA ARG A 311 0.90 4.85 -15.43
C ARG A 311 2.04 5.85 -15.32
N GLU A 312 1.72 7.12 -15.05
CA GLU A 312 2.73 8.17 -14.82
C GLU A 312 3.66 7.78 -13.66
N THR A 313 3.12 7.21 -12.59
CA THR A 313 3.91 6.73 -11.44
C THR A 313 4.77 5.51 -11.80
N GLN A 314 4.29 4.59 -12.64
CA GLN A 314 5.07 3.43 -13.08
C GLN A 314 6.23 3.81 -14.00
N GLU A 315 6.02 4.70 -14.97
CA GLU A 315 7.09 5.20 -15.82
C GLU A 315 8.12 5.99 -14.98
N TYR A 316 7.64 6.80 -14.04
CA TYR A 316 8.54 7.52 -13.14
C TYR A 316 9.38 6.58 -12.26
N LEU A 317 8.77 5.51 -11.73
CA LEU A 317 9.49 4.47 -10.99
C LEU A 317 10.59 3.84 -11.84
N ARG A 318 10.31 3.57 -13.11
CA ARG A 318 11.28 3.01 -14.04
C ARG A 318 12.47 3.94 -14.24
N ASP A 319 12.21 5.22 -14.53
CA ASP A 319 13.24 6.25 -14.71
C ASP A 319 14.11 6.41 -13.46
N ILE A 320 13.48 6.51 -12.29
CA ILE A 320 14.18 6.60 -11.01
C ILE A 320 15.02 5.35 -10.75
N THR A 321 14.50 4.17 -11.03
CA THR A 321 15.22 2.91 -10.80
C THR A 321 16.50 2.86 -11.64
N GLU A 322 16.42 3.27 -12.91
CA GLU A 322 17.61 3.37 -13.76
C GLU A 322 18.60 4.41 -13.24
N GLN A 323 18.11 5.56 -12.77
CA GLN A 323 18.96 6.57 -12.15
C GLN A 323 19.66 6.02 -10.90
N TRP A 324 18.94 5.37 -9.99
CA TRP A 324 19.49 4.79 -8.77
C TRP A 324 20.51 3.69 -9.07
N ARG A 325 20.25 2.82 -10.04
CA ARG A 325 21.21 1.79 -10.49
C ARG A 325 22.51 2.43 -11.00
N LYS A 326 22.42 3.48 -11.83
CA LYS A 326 23.59 4.23 -12.32
C LYS A 326 24.34 4.89 -11.17
N THR A 327 23.63 5.54 -10.25
CA THR A 327 24.23 6.20 -9.09
C THR A 327 24.94 5.22 -8.16
N LEU A 328 24.37 4.04 -7.91
CA LEU A 328 25.03 2.99 -7.13
C LEU A 328 26.28 2.44 -7.83
N ALA A 329 26.27 2.32 -9.15
CA ALA A 329 27.40 1.79 -9.91
C ALA A 329 28.60 2.76 -10.00
N VAL A 330 28.35 4.08 -9.99
CA VAL A 330 29.38 5.11 -10.26
C VAL A 330 29.86 5.82 -9.00
N SER A 331 29.06 5.88 -7.93
CA SER A 331 29.45 6.64 -6.73
C SER A 331 30.50 5.87 -5.92
N PRO A 332 31.60 6.51 -5.49
CA PRO A 332 32.51 5.90 -4.52
C PRO A 332 31.75 5.60 -3.22
N HIS A 333 31.78 4.36 -2.76
CA HIS A 333 31.28 4.00 -1.43
C HIS A 333 32.13 4.74 -0.39
N SER A 334 31.60 5.82 0.17
CA SER A 334 32.18 6.44 1.35
C SER A 334 32.02 5.47 2.52
N GLY A 335 32.91 5.53 3.52
CA GLY A 335 32.87 4.62 4.67
C GLY A 335 31.57 4.66 5.50
N GLY A 336 30.64 5.58 5.19
CA GLY A 336 29.31 5.69 5.79
C GLY A 336 28.14 5.33 4.86
N ASP A 337 28.36 4.82 3.64
CA ASP A 337 27.26 4.39 2.76
C ASP A 337 26.59 3.13 3.32
N VAL A 338 25.27 3.16 3.49
CA VAL A 338 24.44 2.02 3.94
C VAL A 338 24.37 0.90 2.90
N PHE A 339 24.61 1.21 1.63
CA PHE A 339 24.64 0.23 0.56
C PHE A 339 26.00 -0.47 0.46
N ALA A 340 25.97 -1.79 0.30
CA ALA A 340 27.18 -2.56 0.04
C ALA A 340 27.81 -2.19 -1.32
N PRO A 341 29.12 -2.43 -1.53
CA PRO A 341 29.81 -2.22 -2.81
C PRO A 341 29.13 -2.86 -4.03
N ASN A 342 28.50 -4.02 -3.82
CA ASN A 342 27.80 -4.80 -4.82
C ASN A 342 26.28 -4.79 -4.62
N ALA A 343 25.73 -3.70 -4.06
CA ALA A 343 24.30 -3.61 -3.83
C ALA A 343 23.49 -3.65 -5.15
N GLU A 344 22.40 -4.42 -5.15
CA GLU A 344 21.51 -4.53 -6.30
C GLU A 344 20.14 -3.91 -6.00
N ILE A 345 19.54 -3.25 -7.00
CA ILE A 345 18.15 -2.75 -6.94
C ILE A 345 17.28 -3.55 -7.88
N HIS A 346 16.23 -4.16 -7.33
CA HIS A 346 15.21 -4.92 -8.03
C HIS A 346 13.86 -4.23 -7.87
N VAL A 347 13.31 -3.69 -8.95
CA VAL A 347 11.93 -3.17 -8.98
C VAL A 347 11.12 -4.12 -9.85
N VAL A 348 10.15 -4.79 -9.23
CA VAL A 348 9.34 -5.85 -9.83
C VAL A 348 7.91 -5.33 -9.95
N SER A 349 7.49 -5.05 -11.17
CA SER A 349 6.11 -4.65 -11.46
C SER A 349 5.25 -5.88 -11.71
N VAL A 350 4.18 -6.05 -10.92
CA VAL A 350 3.22 -7.16 -11.02
C VAL A 350 1.86 -6.57 -11.39
N ASN A 351 1.54 -6.54 -12.68
CA ASN A 351 0.25 -6.03 -13.14
C ASN A 351 -0.71 -7.17 -13.47
N LEU A 352 -1.96 -7.05 -13.06
CA LEU A 352 -3.03 -7.99 -13.44
C LEU A 352 -3.18 -8.09 -14.97
N ARG A 353 -2.92 -6.98 -15.67
CA ARG A 353 -2.91 -6.89 -17.15
C ARG A 353 -1.79 -7.72 -17.80
N ASP A 354 -0.77 -8.11 -17.04
CA ASP A 354 0.33 -8.95 -17.52
C ASP A 354 0.07 -10.44 -17.25
N SER A 355 -1.14 -10.80 -16.82
CA SER A 355 -1.53 -12.22 -16.63
C SER A 355 -1.27 -13.02 -17.91
N PRO A 356 -0.51 -14.14 -17.84
CA PRO A 356 -0.08 -14.89 -19.01
C PRO A 356 -1.21 -15.70 -19.66
N ASP A 357 -2.31 -15.92 -18.94
CA ASP A 357 -3.49 -16.58 -19.49
C ASP A 357 -4.31 -15.58 -20.32
N ASP A 358 -4.09 -15.58 -21.64
CA ASP A 358 -4.79 -14.70 -22.58
C ASP A 358 -6.32 -14.91 -22.59
N VAL A 359 -6.82 -16.08 -22.16
CA VAL A 359 -8.25 -16.41 -22.11
C VAL A 359 -8.88 -15.97 -20.79
N ALA A 360 -8.17 -16.12 -19.67
CA ALA A 360 -8.64 -15.65 -18.37
C ALA A 360 -8.46 -14.14 -18.19
N ARG A 361 -7.39 -13.54 -18.72
CA ARG A 361 -7.05 -12.12 -18.51
C ARG A 361 -8.20 -11.15 -18.80
N PRO A 362 -8.92 -11.22 -19.94
CA PRO A 362 -10.05 -10.31 -20.17
C PRO A 362 -11.16 -10.46 -19.13
N ARG A 363 -11.40 -11.68 -18.63
CA ARG A 363 -12.40 -11.92 -17.57
C ARG A 363 -11.93 -11.30 -16.25
N LEU A 364 -10.65 -11.51 -15.89
CA LEU A 364 -10.05 -10.94 -14.68
C LEU A 364 -10.11 -9.40 -14.65
N LEU A 365 -9.89 -8.77 -15.82
CA LEU A 365 -9.95 -7.31 -15.99
C LEU A 365 -11.38 -6.74 -16.00
N GLN A 366 -12.41 -7.58 -15.96
CA GLN A 366 -13.81 -7.16 -15.88
C GLN A 366 -14.43 -7.40 -14.50
N ILE A 367 -13.72 -8.10 -13.59
CA ILE A 367 -14.18 -8.34 -12.22
C ILE A 367 -14.40 -6.98 -11.55
N PRO A 368 -15.61 -6.67 -11.04
CA PRO A 368 -15.95 -5.36 -10.53
C PRO A 368 -15.16 -5.02 -9.26
N THR A 369 -15.09 -3.72 -8.96
CA THR A 369 -14.55 -3.25 -7.69
C THR A 369 -15.65 -3.34 -6.63
N ALA A 370 -15.59 -4.37 -5.79
CA ALA A 370 -16.59 -4.67 -4.76
C ALA A 370 -15.91 -5.25 -3.50
N PHE A 371 -16.63 -5.32 -2.38
CA PHE A 371 -16.13 -5.98 -1.15
C PHE A 371 -16.34 -7.50 -1.16
N SER A 372 -17.05 -8.03 -2.16
CA SER A 372 -17.21 -9.46 -2.37
C SER A 372 -17.27 -9.72 -3.87
N ILE A 373 -16.65 -10.82 -4.27
CA ILE A 373 -16.57 -11.32 -5.65
C ILE A 373 -16.90 -12.82 -5.63
N GLU A 374 -17.12 -13.42 -6.79
CA GLU A 374 -17.47 -14.82 -6.90
C GLU A 374 -16.32 -15.74 -6.44
N GLN A 375 -16.65 -16.92 -5.90
CA GLN A 375 -15.65 -17.85 -5.36
C GLN A 375 -14.61 -18.33 -6.39
N HIS A 376 -15.04 -18.44 -7.66
CA HIS A 376 -14.14 -18.79 -8.76
C HIS A 376 -13.25 -17.60 -9.14
N GLU A 377 -13.78 -16.37 -9.12
CA GLU A 377 -13.01 -15.14 -9.34
C GLU A 377 -11.91 -14.98 -8.29
N VAL A 378 -12.20 -15.27 -7.01
CA VAL A 378 -11.17 -15.33 -5.94
C VAL A 378 -10.05 -16.28 -6.33
N THR A 379 -10.41 -17.50 -6.75
CA THR A 379 -9.44 -18.56 -7.08
C THR A 379 -8.57 -18.14 -8.27
N ASP A 380 -9.19 -17.63 -9.34
CA ASP A 380 -8.49 -17.20 -10.55
C ASP A 380 -7.56 -16.00 -10.30
N LEU A 381 -7.96 -15.05 -9.44
CA LEU A 381 -7.13 -13.89 -9.09
C LEU A 381 -5.93 -14.24 -8.22
N ILE A 382 -6.09 -15.17 -7.28
CA ILE A 382 -4.97 -15.66 -6.45
C ILE A 382 -3.94 -16.35 -7.33
N GLU A 383 -4.39 -17.23 -8.24
CA GLU A 383 -3.50 -17.90 -9.20
C GLU A 383 -2.83 -16.89 -10.14
N ALA A 384 -3.59 -15.91 -10.66
CA ALA A 384 -3.03 -14.86 -11.50
C ALA A 384 -1.94 -14.06 -10.77
N GLY A 385 -2.16 -13.68 -9.50
CA GLY A 385 -1.18 -12.94 -8.70
C GLY A 385 0.14 -13.68 -8.54
N GLY A 386 0.07 -14.96 -8.16
CA GLY A 386 1.26 -15.80 -8.05
C GLY A 386 1.93 -16.04 -9.40
N SER A 387 1.15 -16.28 -10.45
CA SER A 387 1.65 -16.55 -11.79
C SER A 387 2.36 -15.35 -12.40
N VAL A 388 1.80 -14.14 -12.33
CA VAL A 388 2.43 -12.92 -12.86
C VAL A 388 3.78 -12.67 -12.16
N LEU A 389 3.84 -12.78 -10.82
CA LEU A 389 5.09 -12.60 -10.10
C LEU A 389 6.13 -13.66 -10.54
N ARG A 390 5.75 -14.94 -10.58
CA ARG A 390 6.64 -16.04 -10.97
C ARG A 390 7.19 -15.91 -12.40
N HIS A 391 6.41 -15.31 -13.30
CA HIS A 391 6.78 -15.11 -14.70
C HIS A 391 7.49 -13.78 -14.98
N SER A 392 7.51 -12.83 -14.03
CA SER A 392 8.23 -11.56 -14.17
C SER A 392 9.73 -11.79 -14.42
N PRO A 393 10.31 -11.17 -15.46
CA PRO A 393 11.75 -11.21 -15.72
C PRO A 393 12.58 -10.69 -14.55
N GLU A 394 12.18 -9.58 -13.94
CA GLU A 394 12.84 -8.94 -12.82
C GLU A 394 12.77 -9.82 -11.57
N PHE A 395 11.63 -10.45 -11.32
CA PHE A 395 11.50 -11.39 -10.22
C PHE A 395 12.38 -12.63 -10.39
N ARG A 396 12.43 -13.19 -11.60
CA ARG A 396 13.31 -14.31 -11.92
C ARG A 396 14.78 -13.93 -11.78
N ALA A 397 15.16 -12.71 -12.15
CA ALA A 397 16.51 -12.18 -11.94
C ALA A 397 16.82 -12.06 -10.44
N LEU A 398 15.89 -11.53 -9.64
CA LEU A 398 16.01 -11.48 -8.18
C LEU A 398 16.21 -12.89 -7.60
N VAL A 399 15.35 -13.85 -7.90
CA VAL A 399 15.43 -15.22 -7.36
C VAL A 399 16.75 -15.88 -7.72
N LYS A 400 17.24 -15.73 -8.97
CA LYS A 400 18.56 -16.24 -9.38
C LYS A 400 19.73 -15.61 -8.61
N SER A 401 19.55 -14.37 -8.16
CA SER A 401 20.57 -13.62 -7.41
C SER A 401 20.56 -13.92 -5.91
N LEU A 402 19.54 -14.64 -5.40
CA LEU A 402 19.43 -15.02 -4.00
C LEU A 402 20.21 -16.32 -3.72
N PRO A 403 20.86 -16.46 -2.55
CA PRO A 403 21.54 -17.69 -2.18
C PRO A 403 20.56 -18.87 -2.09
N VAL A 404 20.91 -19.98 -2.75
CA VAL A 404 20.12 -21.21 -2.69
C VAL A 404 20.27 -21.84 -1.31
N TYR A 405 19.14 -22.09 -0.65
CA TYR A 405 19.14 -22.88 0.58
C TYR A 405 19.52 -24.33 0.29
N GLN A 406 20.62 -24.78 0.86
CA GLN A 406 20.99 -26.19 0.88
C GLN A 406 20.57 -26.78 2.22
N ALA A 407 19.63 -27.73 2.20
CA ALA A 407 19.26 -28.45 3.41
C ALA A 407 20.53 -29.13 3.98
N PRO A 408 20.75 -29.10 5.32
CA PRO A 408 21.87 -29.81 5.91
C PRO A 408 21.80 -31.28 5.49
N GLN A 409 22.83 -31.77 4.82
CA GLN A 409 22.94 -33.20 4.54
C GLN A 409 22.99 -33.91 5.89
N GLY A 410 21.96 -34.68 6.22
CA GLY A 410 21.93 -35.49 7.43
C GLY A 410 23.17 -36.37 7.46
N ALA A 411 23.84 -36.44 8.61
CA ALA A 411 24.94 -37.37 8.80
C ALA A 411 24.47 -38.78 8.41
N PRO A 412 25.20 -39.51 7.55
CA PRO A 412 24.90 -40.92 7.31
C PRO A 412 24.92 -41.65 8.65
N GLN A 413 23.83 -42.36 8.94
CA GLN A 413 23.67 -43.17 10.15
C GLN A 413 24.70 -44.28 10.25
#